data_AF-V4AZ30-F1
#
_entry.id   AF-V4AZ30-F1
#
_cell.length_a   1.000
_cell.length_b   1.000
_cell.length_c   1.000
_cell.angle_alpha   90.00
_cell.angle_beta   90.00
_cell.angle_gamma   90.00
#
_symmetry.space_group_name_H-M   'P 1'
#
loop_
_entity.id
_entity.type
_entity.pdbx_description
1 polymer ?
#
loop_
_entity_poly.entity_id
_entity_poly.type
_entity_poly.pdbx_seq_one_letter_code
_entity_poly.pdbx_strand_id
1 'polypeptide(L)'
;VCGDDGKTYSNERALRITACKEDKQVDVSYKGECKRPCAGFVCAGFSQVCVPSEDNTEAKCTCPNCDHREDEPVCGLVGSRQLTFKNKCELDRKACLVNKKPFLLSESACGGIVFSCVLFFLFSKAY
;
A
#
# COMPACT_ATOMS: atom_id res chain seq x y z
N VAL A 1 -8.30 -21.98 -15.81
CA VAL A 1 -8.48 -22.48 -14.43
C VAL A 1 -7.70 -21.58 -13.51
N CYS A 2 -8.24 -21.30 -12.33
CA CYS A 2 -7.50 -20.58 -11.30
C CYS A 2 -6.81 -21.61 -10.40
N GLY A 3 -5.49 -21.49 -10.25
CA GLY A 3 -4.73 -22.25 -9.27
C GLY A 3 -5.00 -21.74 -7.86
N ASP A 4 -4.82 -22.59 -6.86
CA ASP A 4 -4.75 -22.21 -5.44
C ASP A 4 -3.57 -21.27 -5.14
N ASP A 5 -2.57 -21.22 -6.02
CA ASP A 5 -1.49 -20.24 -6.03
C ASP A 5 -1.91 -18.85 -6.56
N GLY A 6 -3.19 -18.66 -6.89
CA GLY A 6 -3.75 -17.40 -7.40
C GLY A 6 -3.36 -17.06 -8.84
N LYS A 7 -2.78 -18.00 -9.60
CA LYS A 7 -2.45 -17.81 -11.02
C LYS A 7 -3.52 -18.36 -11.96
N THR A 8 -3.77 -17.62 -13.03
CA THR A 8 -4.63 -18.08 -14.13
C THR A 8 -3.84 -18.96 -15.09
N TYR A 9 -4.35 -20.17 -15.34
CA TYR A 9 -3.83 -21.09 -16.34
C TYR A 9 -4.85 -21.30 -17.47
N SER A 10 -4.40 -21.44 -18.71
CA SER A 10 -5.28 -21.61 -19.87
C SER A 10 -6.20 -22.85 -19.77
N ASN A 11 -5.72 -23.91 -19.13
CA ASN A 11 -6.47 -25.13 -18.78
C ASN A 11 -5.75 -25.92 -17.68
N GLU A 12 -6.38 -26.99 -17.19
CA GLU A 12 -5.84 -27.85 -16.13
C GLU A 12 -4.54 -28.56 -16.52
N ARG A 13 -4.39 -28.93 -17.80
CA ARG A 13 -3.14 -29.54 -18.31
C ARG A 13 -1.98 -28.56 -18.23
N ALA A 14 -2.21 -27.31 -18.63
CA ALA A 14 -1.21 -26.25 -18.55
C ALA A 14 -0.79 -25.95 -17.11
N LEU A 15 -1.75 -26.00 -16.17
CA LEU A 15 -1.49 -25.91 -14.73
C LEU A 15 -0.54 -27.02 -14.29
N ARG A 16 -0.89 -28.29 -14.54
CA ARG A 16 -0.06 -29.45 -14.13
C ARG A 16 1.35 -29.42 -14.73
N ILE A 17 1.49 -29.05 -16.01
CA ILE A 17 2.82 -28.93 -16.65
C ILE A 17 3.63 -27.83 -15.97
N THR A 18 3.03 -26.67 -15.68
CA THR A 18 3.74 -25.56 -15.03
C THR A 18 4.14 -25.91 -13.60
N ALA A 19 3.22 -26.51 -12.83
CA ALA A 19 3.47 -26.98 -11.48
C ALA A 19 4.64 -27.98 -11.43
N CYS A 20 4.65 -28.96 -12.34
CA CYS A 20 5.74 -29.92 -12.47
C CYS A 20 7.08 -29.27 -12.85
N LYS A 21 7.08 -28.29 -13.77
CA LYS A 21 8.31 -27.59 -14.19
C LYS A 21 8.90 -26.69 -13.10
N GLU A 22 8.06 -26.09 -12.27
CA GLU A 22 8.47 -25.20 -11.18
C GLU A 22 8.72 -25.94 -9.85
N ASP A 23 8.55 -27.27 -9.83
CA ASP A 23 8.59 -28.11 -8.62
C ASP A 23 7.66 -27.60 -7.51
N LYS A 24 6.42 -27.26 -7.90
CA LYS A 24 5.36 -26.77 -7.00
C LYS A 24 4.17 -27.71 -7.02
N GLN A 25 3.49 -27.81 -5.89
CA GLN A 25 2.15 -28.38 -5.80
C GLN A 25 1.13 -27.25 -5.90
N VAL A 26 0.39 -27.24 -7.01
CA VAL A 26 -0.68 -26.30 -7.29
C VAL A 26 -1.88 -27.13 -7.73
N ASP A 27 -3.04 -26.92 -7.11
CA ASP A 27 -4.30 -27.56 -7.52
C ASP A 27 -5.28 -26.53 -8.10
N VAL A 28 -6.31 -27.01 -8.79
CA VAL A 28 -7.37 -26.16 -9.31
C VAL A 28 -8.24 -25.69 -8.14
N SER A 29 -8.18 -24.40 -7.83
CA SER A 29 -9.10 -23.77 -6.89
C SER A 29 -10.52 -23.69 -7.48
N TYR A 30 -10.66 -23.14 -8.69
CA TYR A 30 -11.94 -23.12 -9.42
C TYR A 30 -11.78 -23.02 -10.94
N LYS A 31 -12.84 -23.38 -11.66
CA LYS A 31 -12.91 -23.26 -13.13
C LYS A 31 -13.08 -21.79 -13.54
N GLY A 32 -12.38 -21.38 -14.60
CA GLY A 32 -12.32 -19.99 -15.07
C GLY A 32 -10.96 -19.34 -14.86
N GLU A 33 -10.85 -18.03 -15.06
CA GLU A 33 -9.65 -17.26 -14.73
C GLU A 33 -9.67 -16.83 -13.26
N CYS A 34 -8.50 -16.59 -12.67
CA CYS A 34 -8.45 -16.03 -11.32
C CYS A 34 -9.08 -14.64 -11.31
N LYS A 35 -10.05 -14.47 -10.43
CA LYS A 35 -10.61 -13.18 -10.09
C LYS A 35 -9.50 -12.32 -9.47
N ARG A 36 -9.45 -11.07 -9.88
CA ARG A 36 -8.63 -10.03 -9.25
C ARG A 36 -9.59 -8.95 -8.76
N PRO A 37 -10.20 -9.11 -7.57
CA PRO A 37 -11.29 -8.24 -7.14
C PRO A 37 -10.89 -6.77 -7.09
N CYS A 38 -9.61 -6.48 -6.82
CA CYS A 38 -9.09 -5.12 -6.79
C CYS A 38 -8.64 -4.57 -8.16
N ALA A 39 -8.64 -5.38 -9.23
CA ALA A 39 -8.23 -4.91 -10.56
C ALA A 39 -9.30 -3.95 -11.11
N GLY A 40 -8.95 -2.67 -11.25
CA GLY A 40 -9.86 -1.62 -11.69
C GLY A 40 -10.88 -1.18 -10.63
N PHE A 41 -10.80 -1.72 -9.41
CA PHE A 41 -11.66 -1.31 -8.30
C PHE A 41 -11.04 -0.10 -7.58
N VAL A 42 -11.83 0.95 -7.40
CA VAL A 42 -11.40 2.18 -6.72
C VAL A 42 -12.24 2.36 -5.46
N CYS A 43 -11.58 2.47 -4.32
CA CYS A 43 -12.22 2.73 -3.05
C CYS A 43 -12.80 4.15 -3.00
N ALA A 44 -14.03 4.28 -2.48
CA ALA A 44 -14.70 5.57 -2.37
C ALA A 44 -14.12 6.47 -1.25
N GLY A 45 -13.55 5.87 -0.20
CA GLY A 45 -12.97 6.60 0.92
C GLY A 45 -11.56 7.09 0.67
N PHE A 46 -11.15 8.13 1.40
CA PHE A 46 -9.81 8.70 1.28
C PHE A 46 -8.75 7.76 1.84
N SER A 47 -7.62 7.67 1.14
CA SER A 47 -6.45 6.87 1.54
C SER A 47 -6.77 5.41 1.90
N GLN A 48 -7.85 4.86 1.32
CA GLN A 48 -8.19 3.46 1.42
C GLN A 48 -7.37 2.63 0.43
N VAL A 49 -7.01 1.43 0.84
CA VAL A 49 -6.34 0.43 0.01
C VAL A 49 -7.34 -0.70 -0.25
N CYS A 50 -7.43 -1.13 -1.51
CA CYS A 50 -8.19 -2.31 -1.86
C CYS A 50 -7.39 -3.55 -1.51
N VAL A 51 -8.02 -4.46 -0.76
CA VAL A 51 -7.52 -5.80 -0.49
C VAL A 51 -8.56 -6.83 -0.93
N PRO A 52 -8.16 -7.97 -1.49
CA PRO A 52 -9.10 -9.06 -1.75
C PRO A 52 -9.65 -9.62 -0.42
N SER A 53 -10.85 -10.18 -0.46
CA SER A 53 -11.40 -11.00 0.63
C SER A 53 -10.56 -12.28 0.81
N GLU A 54 -10.72 -12.97 1.94
CA GLU A 54 -9.99 -14.20 2.27
C GLU A 54 -10.18 -15.28 1.18
N ASP A 55 -11.39 -15.38 0.63
CA ASP A 55 -11.72 -16.30 -0.47
C ASP A 55 -11.37 -15.75 -1.87
N ASN A 56 -10.75 -14.56 -1.95
CA ASN A 56 -10.37 -13.87 -3.17
C ASN A 56 -11.53 -13.63 -4.17
N THR A 57 -12.77 -13.60 -3.67
CA THR A 57 -14.00 -13.43 -4.46
C THR A 57 -14.47 -11.99 -4.52
N GLU A 58 -14.20 -11.21 -3.47
CA GLU A 58 -14.71 -9.85 -3.28
C GLU A 58 -13.57 -8.86 -3.01
N ALA A 59 -13.83 -7.59 -3.29
CA ALA A 59 -12.91 -6.48 -3.06
C ALA A 59 -13.32 -5.74 -1.79
N LYS A 60 -12.40 -5.59 -0.84
CA LYS A 60 -12.65 -4.88 0.42
C LYS A 60 -11.74 -3.66 0.51
N CYS A 61 -12.31 -2.52 0.89
CA CYS A 61 -11.54 -1.31 1.17
C CYS A 61 -11.20 -1.24 2.66
N THR A 62 -9.91 -1.13 2.95
CA THR A 62 -9.40 -1.03 4.32
C THR A 62 -8.42 0.13 4.44
N CYS A 63 -8.23 0.65 5.65
CA CYS A 63 -7.14 1.59 5.89
C CYS A 63 -5.78 0.89 5.80
N PRO A 64 -4.72 1.59 5.36
CA PRO A 64 -3.39 1.00 5.20
C PRO A 64 -2.86 0.48 6.54
N ASN A 65 -2.20 -0.67 6.49
CA ASN A 65 -1.39 -1.16 7.60
C ASN A 65 0.00 -0.50 7.57
N CYS A 66 0.43 0.04 8.71
CA CYS A 66 1.69 0.76 8.89
C CYS A 66 2.66 0.04 9.83
N ASP A 67 2.32 -1.16 10.31
CA ASP A 67 3.24 -2.02 11.05
C ASP A 67 4.39 -2.39 10.10
N HIS A 68 5.65 -2.16 10.51
CA HIS A 68 6.88 -2.31 9.70
C HIS A 68 7.23 -1.19 8.72
N ARG A 69 6.76 0.04 8.95
CA ARG A 69 7.26 1.22 8.24
C ARG A 69 8.36 1.90 9.06
N GLU A 70 9.33 2.51 8.37
CA GLU A 70 10.34 3.35 9.02
C GLU A 70 9.70 4.62 9.61
N ASP A 71 10.26 5.11 10.71
CA ASP A 71 9.82 6.32 11.39
C ASP A 71 10.47 7.55 10.73
N GLU A 72 10.01 7.87 9.51
CA GLU A 72 10.37 9.09 8.78
C GLU A 72 9.29 10.18 8.98
N PRO A 73 9.43 11.08 9.96
CA PRO A 73 8.34 11.94 10.39
C PRO A 73 7.91 12.92 9.29
N VAL A 74 6.60 13.09 9.14
CA VAL A 74 6.01 14.03 8.17
C VAL A 74 5.07 15.01 8.84
N CYS A 75 4.95 16.19 8.26
CA CYS A 75 4.00 17.20 8.67
C CYS A 75 2.83 17.15 7.70
N GLY A 76 1.64 16.86 8.20
CA GLY A 76 0.45 16.75 7.38
C GLY A 76 -0.75 17.39 8.02
N LEU A 77 -1.80 17.54 7.21
CA LEU A 77 -3.07 18.11 7.62
C LEU A 77 -4.18 17.11 7.27
N VAL A 78 -4.97 16.77 8.28
CA VAL A 78 -6.17 15.93 8.14
C VAL A 78 -7.35 16.73 8.69
N GLY A 79 -8.21 17.22 7.79
CA GLY A 79 -9.27 18.16 8.15
C GLY A 79 -8.76 19.59 8.34
N SER A 80 -8.67 20.08 9.58
CA SER A 80 -8.27 21.47 9.88
C SER A 80 -7.10 21.56 10.86
N ARG A 81 -6.50 20.41 11.24
CA ARG A 81 -5.38 20.36 12.16
C ARG A 81 -4.13 19.91 11.43
N GLN A 82 -3.08 20.72 11.56
CA GLN A 82 -1.72 20.36 11.19
C GLN A 82 -1.10 19.55 12.32
N LEU A 83 -0.58 18.36 12.01
CA LEU A 83 0.00 17.43 12.98
C LEU A 83 1.24 16.77 12.38
N THR A 84 2.20 16.43 13.25
CA THR A 84 3.30 15.55 12.90
C THR A 84 2.84 14.10 12.97
N PHE A 85 3.13 13.33 11.94
CA PHE A 85 2.87 11.89 11.85
C PHE A 85 4.21 11.16 11.84
N LYS A 86 4.24 9.94 12.38
CA LYS A 86 5.46 9.10 12.42
C LYS A 86 6.06 8.87 11.04
N ASN A 87 5.19 8.70 10.04
CA ASN A 87 5.53 8.58 8.63
C ASN A 87 4.30 8.88 7.75
N LYS A 88 4.51 8.88 6.43
CA LYS A 88 3.45 9.10 5.44
C LYS A 88 2.31 8.08 5.55
N CYS A 89 2.62 6.82 5.88
CA CYS A 89 1.59 5.79 6.06
C CYS A 89 0.63 6.17 7.20
N GLU A 90 1.15 6.65 8.33
CA GLU A 90 0.31 7.07 9.46
C GLU A 90 -0.54 8.30 9.17
N LEU A 91 -0.05 9.24 8.35
CA LEU A 91 -0.85 10.34 7.81
C LEU A 91 -2.05 9.82 7.01
N ASP A 92 -1.80 8.93 6.05
CA ASP A 92 -2.82 8.30 5.20
C ASP A 92 -3.80 7.43 6.01
N ARG A 93 -3.29 6.66 6.98
CA ARG A 93 -4.10 5.85 7.88
C ARG A 93 -5.03 6.72 8.70
N LYS A 94 -4.54 7.82 9.27
CA LYS A 94 -5.38 8.76 10.03
C LYS A 94 -6.46 9.38 9.15
N ALA A 95 -6.10 9.81 7.94
CA ALA A 95 -7.03 10.34 6.94
C ALA A 95 -8.13 9.33 6.58
N CYS A 96 -7.74 8.06 6.36
CA CYS A 96 -8.69 6.98 6.09
C CYS A 96 -9.66 6.75 7.26
N LEU A 97 -9.16 6.68 8.49
CA LEU A 97 -9.99 6.44 9.68
C LEU A 97 -11.03 7.52 9.93
N VAL A 98 -10.76 8.77 9.54
CA VAL A 98 -11.70 9.89 9.67
C VAL A 98 -12.39 10.25 8.35
N ASN A 99 -12.13 9.49 7.28
CA ASN A 99 -12.56 9.72 5.91
C ASN A 99 -12.42 11.20 5.46
N LYS A 100 -11.21 11.75 5.61
CA LYS A 100 -10.86 13.09 5.11
C LYS A 100 -9.63 13.01 4.24
N LYS A 101 -9.55 13.88 3.24
CA LYS A 101 -8.37 13.99 2.39
C LYS A 101 -7.14 14.41 3.22
N PRO A 102 -6.03 13.66 3.17
CA PRO A 102 -4.77 14.11 3.76
C PRO A 102 -4.10 15.13 2.84
N PHE A 103 -3.39 16.06 3.45
CA PHE A 103 -2.47 16.96 2.77
C PHE A 103 -1.09 16.83 3.39
N LEU A 104 -0.10 16.45 2.60
CA LEU A 104 1.30 16.50 3.01
C LEU A 104 1.78 17.94 2.89
N LEU A 105 2.26 18.50 4.00
CA LEU A 105 2.80 19.86 4.05
C LEU A 105 4.32 19.85 3.95
N SER A 106 4.98 18.88 4.59
CA SER A 106 6.44 18.72 4.56
C SER A 106 6.84 17.27 4.87
N GLU A 107 7.95 16.82 4.29
CA GLU A 107 8.62 15.54 4.58
C GLU A 107 9.49 15.61 5.85
N SER A 108 9.01 16.36 6.85
CA SER A 108 9.64 16.53 8.15
C SER A 108 8.58 16.82 9.21
N ALA A 109 8.92 16.74 10.50
CA ALA A 109 8.00 17.10 11.58
C ALA A 109 7.52 18.56 11.48
N CYS A 110 6.27 18.83 11.89
CA CYS A 110 5.75 20.19 11.92
C CYS A 110 6.56 21.08 12.87
N GLY A 111 6.88 22.30 12.43
CA GLY A 111 7.72 23.23 13.21
C GLY A 111 9.20 22.86 13.20
N GLY A 112 9.61 21.81 12.49
CA GLY A 112 11.01 21.51 12.23
C GLY A 112 11.67 22.61 11.41
N ILE A 113 12.83 23.07 11.85
CA ILE A 113 13.68 23.94 11.03
C ILE A 113 14.14 23.07 9.87
N VAL A 114 13.70 23.41 8.66
CA VAL A 114 14.25 22.81 7.45
C VAL A 114 15.75 23.12 7.50
N PHE A 115 16.59 22.11 7.73
CA PHE A 115 17.97 22.16 7.27
C PHE A 115 17.88 22.16 5.75
N SER A 116 17.52 23.32 5.20
CA SER A 116 17.60 23.58 3.78
C SER A 116 18.98 23.12 3.36
N CYS A 117 19.06 22.40 2.24
CA CYS A 117 20.34 21.93 1.68
C CYS A 117 21.39 23.07 1.59
N VAL A 118 20.92 24.32 1.53
CA VAL A 118 21.72 25.56 1.61
C VAL A 118 22.56 25.66 2.89
N LEU A 119 22.07 25.22 4.05
CA LEU A 119 22.83 25.21 5.32
C LEU A 119 23.89 24.09 5.36
N PHE A 120 23.64 22.94 4.72
CA PHE A 120 24.65 21.88 4.58
C PHE A 120 25.86 22.38 3.75
N PHE A 121 25.64 23.22 2.73
CA PHE A 121 26.74 23.84 1.98
C PHE A 121 27.52 24.90 2.76
N LEU A 122 26.91 25.57 3.74
CA LEU A 122 27.60 26.53 4.59
C LEU A 122 28.48 25.84 5.65
N PHE A 123 28.07 24.68 6.16
CA PHE A 123 28.89 23.91 7.12
C PHE A 123 29.95 23.01 6.47
N SER A 124 29.78 22.60 5.21
CA SER A 124 30.81 21.85 4.46
C SER A 124 31.98 22.70 3.93
N LYS A 125 32.00 24.01 4.20
CA LYS A 125 33.11 24.91 3.86
C LYS A 125 33.91 25.40 5.09
N ALA A 126 33.60 24.87 6.27
CA ALA A 126 34.30 25.16 7.51
C ALA A 126 35.04 23.92 8.04
N TYR A 127 35.76 23.21 7.16
CA TYR A 127 36.85 22.28 7.50
C TYR A 127 37.89 22.34 6.39
#